data_AF-A0A1I3T311-F1
#
_entry.id   AF-A0A1I3T311-F1
#
_cell.length_a   1.000
_cell.length_b   1.000
_cell.length_c   1.000
_cell.angle_alpha   90.00
_cell.angle_beta   90.00
_cell.angle_gamma   90.00
#
_symmetry.space_group_name_H-M   'P 1'
#
loop_
_entity.id
_entity.type
_entity.pdbx_description
1 polymer ?
#
loop_
_entity_poly.entity_id
_entity_poly.type
_entity_poly.pdbx_seq_one_letter_code
_entity_poly.pdbx_strand_id
1 'polypeptide(L)'
;MTDIHAAVVTFRSELEKIESPDVRTFTQNVLSATSDSFYNDEQVVTHTKQVFKVLAAFLDKDFTKGMLRDIMLASVLLSDICLNSLEDELKYLHPIVVKEFISQVDMETDLPQPVMEGLIAMIESHEWEQSPSKALEPKPGTPNFLTALANRIVRFDFVAITI
;
A
#
# COMPACT_ATOMS: atom_id res chain seq x y z
N MET A 1 3.22 -28.73 -3.60
CA MET A 1 3.57 -27.41 -3.06
C MET A 1 2.86 -26.42 -3.95
N THR A 2 1.92 -25.66 -3.41
CA THR A 2 1.33 -24.52 -4.11
C THR A 2 2.46 -23.52 -4.36
N ASP A 3 2.69 -23.14 -5.62
CA ASP A 3 3.65 -22.09 -5.93
C ASP A 3 3.20 -20.80 -5.22
N ILE A 4 4.07 -20.27 -4.36
CA ILE A 4 3.82 -19.00 -3.69
C ILE A 4 4.03 -17.91 -4.75
N HIS A 5 3.03 -17.07 -4.97
CA HIS A 5 3.08 -16.00 -5.97
C HIS A 5 4.30 -15.10 -5.76
N ALA A 6 4.97 -14.70 -6.86
CA ALA A 6 6.25 -13.98 -6.78
C ALA A 6 6.14 -12.64 -6.04
N ALA A 7 5.03 -11.90 -6.20
CA ALA A 7 4.76 -10.69 -5.43
C ALA A 7 4.80 -10.93 -3.90
N VAL A 8 4.22 -12.05 -3.43
CA VAL A 8 4.21 -12.42 -2.01
C VAL A 8 5.62 -12.75 -1.52
N VAL A 9 6.46 -13.35 -2.38
CA VAL A 9 7.87 -13.58 -2.07
C VAL A 9 8.63 -12.27 -1.98
N THR A 10 8.42 -11.35 -2.93
CA THR A 10 9.07 -10.04 -2.98
C THR A 10 8.83 -9.22 -1.72
N PHE A 11 7.62 -9.24 -1.17
CA PHE A 11 7.21 -8.46 0.01
C PHE A 11 7.11 -9.28 1.31
N ARG A 12 7.77 -10.45 1.39
CA ARG A 12 7.63 -11.36 2.54
C ARG A 12 7.98 -10.71 3.88
N SER A 13 9.09 -9.99 3.96
CA SER A 13 9.55 -9.33 5.18
C SER A 13 8.58 -8.26 5.68
N GLU A 14 7.89 -7.59 4.76
CA GLU A 14 6.88 -6.58 5.08
C GLU A 14 5.58 -7.24 5.55
N LEU A 15 5.14 -8.30 4.86
CA LEU A 15 3.96 -9.09 5.25
C LEU A 15 4.10 -9.72 6.65
N GLU A 16 5.29 -10.17 7.03
CA GLU A 16 5.54 -10.75 8.36
C GLU A 16 5.36 -9.72 9.50
N LYS A 17 5.42 -8.42 9.19
CA LYS A 17 5.21 -7.34 10.17
C LYS A 17 3.74 -6.96 10.37
N ILE A 18 2.82 -7.49 9.56
CA ILE A 18 1.37 -7.30 9.69
C ILE A 18 0.86 -8.38 10.65
N GLU A 19 0.51 -8.02 11.89
CA GLU A 19 0.23 -9.00 12.95
C GLU A 19 -1.15 -9.66 12.82
N SER A 20 -2.17 -8.89 12.39
CA SER A 20 -3.53 -9.36 12.15
C SER A 20 -3.57 -10.41 11.03
N PRO A 21 -4.04 -11.65 11.32
CA PRO A 21 -4.15 -12.70 10.32
C PRO A 21 -5.07 -12.32 9.15
N ASP A 22 -6.18 -11.64 9.44
CA ASP A 22 -7.17 -11.25 8.43
C ASP A 22 -6.59 -10.21 7.48
N VAL A 23 -5.92 -9.18 8.01
CA VAL A 23 -5.25 -8.16 7.19
C VAL A 23 -4.11 -8.79 6.38
N ARG A 24 -3.30 -9.65 7.00
CA ARG A 24 -2.19 -10.31 6.31
C ARG A 24 -2.67 -11.20 5.17
N THR A 25 -3.68 -12.04 5.43
CA THR A 25 -4.27 -12.94 4.43
C THR A 25 -4.90 -12.14 3.31
N PHE A 26 -5.62 -11.07 3.65
CA PHE A 26 -6.16 -10.16 2.66
C PHE A 26 -5.08 -9.58 1.76
N THR A 27 -4.03 -8.97 2.33
CA THR A 27 -2.93 -8.38 1.57
C THR A 27 -2.20 -9.43 0.72
N GLN A 28 -1.98 -10.64 1.24
CA GLN A 28 -1.37 -11.74 0.48
C GLN A 28 -2.19 -12.14 -0.74
N ASN A 29 -3.50 -12.24 -0.59
CA ASN A 29 -4.39 -12.62 -1.69
C ASN A 29 -4.44 -11.53 -2.77
N VAL A 30 -4.52 -10.26 -2.37
CA VAL A 30 -4.46 -9.13 -3.32
C VAL A 30 -3.12 -9.14 -4.05
N LEU A 31 -1.98 -9.27 -3.33
CA LEU A 31 -0.66 -9.37 -3.95
C LEU A 31 -0.54 -10.57 -4.89
N SER A 32 -1.19 -11.69 -4.56
CA SER A 32 -1.21 -12.89 -5.41
C SER A 32 -1.99 -12.73 -6.70
N ALA A 33 -2.88 -11.73 -6.78
CA ALA A 33 -3.63 -11.39 -7.97
C ALA A 33 -2.96 -10.28 -8.82
N THR A 34 -1.87 -9.67 -8.32
CA THR A 34 -1.22 -8.56 -9.04
C THR A 34 -0.47 -9.02 -10.29
N SER A 35 -0.39 -8.13 -11.27
CA SER A 35 0.40 -8.33 -12.49
C SER A 35 1.89 -8.41 -12.20
N ASP A 36 2.61 -9.21 -12.99
CA ASP A 36 4.07 -9.30 -13.04
C ASP A 36 4.76 -7.94 -13.19
N SER A 37 4.12 -7.00 -13.88
CA SER A 37 4.64 -5.65 -14.08
C SER A 37 4.80 -4.83 -12.79
N PHE A 38 4.11 -5.20 -11.71
CA PHE A 38 4.27 -4.55 -10.41
C PHE A 38 5.54 -5.01 -9.68
N TYR A 39 5.73 -6.32 -9.54
CA TYR A 39 6.80 -6.87 -8.71
C TYR A 39 8.11 -7.13 -9.46
N ASN A 40 8.11 -7.01 -10.80
CA ASN A 40 9.34 -7.01 -11.61
C ASN A 40 9.92 -5.61 -11.84
N ASP A 41 9.21 -4.55 -11.45
CA ASP A 41 9.74 -3.18 -11.48
C ASP A 41 10.53 -2.90 -10.19
N GLU A 42 11.86 -2.93 -10.30
CA GLU A 42 12.76 -2.70 -9.17
C GLU A 42 12.58 -1.32 -8.53
N GLN A 43 12.21 -0.30 -9.30
CA GLN A 43 12.02 1.04 -8.77
C GLN A 43 10.75 1.11 -7.92
N VAL A 44 9.65 0.55 -8.43
CA VAL A 44 8.38 0.48 -7.69
C VAL A 44 8.54 -0.36 -6.43
N VAL A 45 9.15 -1.55 -6.53
CA VAL A 45 9.39 -2.42 -5.36
C VAL A 45 10.26 -1.72 -4.31
N THR A 46 11.35 -1.08 -4.73
CA THR A 46 12.26 -0.33 -3.85
C THR A 46 11.50 0.80 -3.15
N HIS A 47 10.75 1.59 -3.92
CA HIS A 47 9.95 2.70 -3.40
C HIS A 47 8.93 2.21 -2.36
N THR A 48 8.10 1.22 -2.70
CA THR A 48 7.09 0.65 -1.79
C THR A 48 7.72 0.17 -0.48
N LYS A 49 8.87 -0.52 -0.54
CA LYS A 49 9.58 -0.99 0.68
C LYS A 49 10.13 0.15 1.52
N GLN A 50 10.66 1.21 0.89
CA GLN A 50 11.10 2.40 1.61
C GLN A 50 9.93 3.10 2.29
N VAL A 51 8.80 3.25 1.61
CA VAL A 51 7.58 3.86 2.20
C VAL A 51 7.11 3.03 3.38
N PHE A 52 7.09 1.71 3.23
CA PHE A 52 6.70 0.79 4.30
C PHE A 52 7.61 0.95 5.52
N LYS A 53 8.93 1.03 5.30
CA LYS A 53 9.92 1.20 6.37
C LYS A 53 9.74 2.53 7.11
N VAL A 54 9.51 3.62 6.39
CA VAL A 54 9.25 4.94 7.01
C VAL A 54 7.95 4.92 7.80
N LEU A 55 6.87 4.39 7.22
CA LEU A 55 5.58 4.31 7.89
C LEU A 55 5.66 3.44 9.15
N ALA A 56 6.30 2.27 9.07
CA ALA A 56 6.53 1.42 10.24
C ALA A 56 7.27 2.17 11.36
N ALA A 57 8.31 2.95 11.02
CA ALA A 57 9.04 3.74 12.00
C ALA A 57 8.16 4.84 12.64
N PHE A 58 7.25 5.47 11.90
CA PHE A 58 6.27 6.40 12.46
C PHE A 58 5.31 5.71 13.42
N LEU A 59 4.75 4.58 13.02
CA LEU A 59 3.79 3.84 13.83
C LEU A 59 4.43 3.31 15.13
N ASP A 60 5.66 2.82 15.05
CA ASP A 60 6.42 2.38 16.21
C ASP A 60 6.72 3.54 17.17
N LYS A 61 7.03 4.73 16.63
CA LYS A 61 7.31 5.94 17.43
C LYS A 61 6.06 6.48 18.14
N ASP A 62 4.91 6.39 17.48
CA ASP A 62 3.62 6.84 18.02
C ASP A 62 2.93 5.76 18.86
N PHE A 63 3.57 4.59 19.07
CA PHE A 63 3.01 3.43 19.77
C PHE A 63 1.67 2.95 19.18
N THR A 64 1.44 3.17 17.90
CA THR A 64 0.25 2.70 17.19
C THR A 64 0.32 1.18 17.06
N LYS A 65 -0.73 0.46 17.47
CA LYS A 65 -0.77 -1.01 17.51
C LYS A 65 -2.10 -1.57 16.99
N GLY A 66 -2.12 -2.90 16.80
CA GLY A 66 -3.31 -3.65 16.44
C GLY A 66 -3.75 -3.43 15.00
N MET A 67 -5.03 -3.70 14.73
CA MET A 67 -5.54 -3.76 13.36
C MET A 67 -5.35 -2.47 12.57
N LEU A 68 -5.48 -1.28 13.18
CA LEU A 68 -5.25 0.00 12.48
C LEU A 68 -3.81 0.10 11.94
N ARG A 69 -2.81 -0.23 12.77
CA ARG A 69 -1.39 -0.27 12.37
C ARG A 69 -1.21 -1.16 11.15
N ASP A 70 -1.80 -2.35 11.20
CA ASP A 70 -1.66 -3.36 10.16
C ASP A 70 -2.35 -2.96 8.86
N ILE A 71 -3.51 -2.31 8.92
CA ILE A 71 -4.19 -1.76 7.74
C ILE A 71 -3.36 -0.65 7.10
N MET A 72 -2.74 0.22 7.92
CA MET A 72 -1.85 1.28 7.42
C MET A 72 -0.66 0.68 6.67
N LEU A 73 0.00 -0.34 7.24
CA LEU A 73 1.09 -1.06 6.58
C LEU A 73 0.63 -1.78 5.29
N ALA A 74 -0.54 -2.43 5.33
CA ALA A 74 -1.14 -3.07 4.16
C ALA A 74 -1.41 -2.06 3.04
N SER A 75 -1.93 -0.87 3.35
CA SER A 75 -2.22 0.15 2.34
C SER A 75 -0.98 0.57 1.55
N VAL A 76 0.20 0.58 2.18
CA VAL A 76 1.46 0.86 1.47
C VAL A 76 1.82 -0.27 0.51
N LEU A 77 1.67 -1.53 0.91
CA LEU A 77 1.98 -2.65 0.02
C LEU A 77 1.07 -2.72 -1.20
N LEU A 78 -0.11 -2.11 -1.10
CA LEU A 78 -1.15 -2.15 -2.11
C LEU A 78 -1.29 -0.84 -2.91
N SER A 79 -0.54 0.22 -2.57
CA SER A 79 -0.74 1.57 -3.16
C SER A 79 -0.46 1.62 -4.66
N ASP A 80 0.63 0.97 -5.08
CA ASP A 80 1.18 1.08 -6.44
C ASP A 80 0.94 -0.16 -7.32
N ILE A 81 0.10 -1.10 -6.86
CA ILE A 81 -0.09 -2.41 -7.53
C ILE A 81 -0.64 -2.29 -8.95
N CYS A 82 -1.32 -1.18 -9.25
CA CYS A 82 -1.88 -0.90 -10.58
C CYS A 82 -1.03 0.09 -11.39
N LEU A 83 0.06 0.65 -10.84
CA LEU A 83 0.82 1.72 -11.50
C LEU A 83 1.27 1.35 -12.92
N ASN A 84 1.87 0.16 -13.06
CA ASN A 84 2.39 -0.33 -14.35
C ASN A 84 1.35 -1.07 -15.19
N SER A 85 0.07 -1.07 -14.80
CA SER A 85 -1.04 -1.55 -15.64
C SER A 85 -1.66 -0.45 -16.50
N LEU A 86 -1.30 0.80 -16.23
CA LEU A 86 -1.82 1.98 -16.92
C LEU A 86 -0.81 2.50 -17.95
N GLU A 87 -1.34 3.11 -19.01
CA GLU A 87 -0.52 3.89 -19.95
C GLU A 87 0.17 5.04 -19.23
N ASP A 88 1.36 5.46 -19.69
CA ASP A 88 2.19 6.45 -18.99
C ASP A 88 1.46 7.77 -18.72
N GLU A 89 0.61 8.21 -19.65
CA GLU A 89 -0.20 9.43 -19.50
C GLU A 89 -1.29 9.31 -18.43
N LEU A 90 -1.66 8.09 -18.05
CA LEU A 90 -2.73 7.77 -17.10
C LEU A 90 -2.20 7.26 -15.75
N LYS A 91 -0.88 7.09 -15.59
CA LYS A 91 -0.27 6.58 -14.34
C LYS A 91 -0.67 7.38 -13.10
N TYR A 92 -0.94 8.68 -13.21
CA TYR A 92 -1.41 9.50 -12.09
C TYR A 92 -2.79 9.08 -11.54
N LEU A 93 -3.56 8.28 -12.30
CA LEU A 93 -4.84 7.71 -11.88
C LEU A 93 -4.69 6.39 -11.12
N HIS A 94 -3.49 5.81 -11.02
CA HIS A 94 -3.31 4.51 -10.35
C HIS A 94 -3.94 4.42 -8.93
N PRO A 95 -3.96 5.47 -8.07
CA PRO A 95 -4.49 5.32 -6.72
C PRO A 95 -5.99 4.98 -6.70
N ILE A 96 -6.75 5.47 -7.68
CA ILE A 96 -8.20 5.23 -7.76
C ILE A 96 -8.55 3.91 -8.47
N VAL A 97 -7.65 3.38 -9.30
CA VAL A 97 -7.87 2.12 -10.03
C VAL A 97 -7.71 0.91 -9.11
N VAL A 98 -6.91 1.03 -8.04
CA VAL A 98 -6.70 -0.05 -7.06
C VAL A 98 -8.00 -0.51 -6.42
N LYS A 99 -8.98 0.37 -6.17
CA LYS A 99 -10.28 -0.01 -5.62
C LYS A 99 -11.03 -0.98 -6.54
N GLU A 100 -11.08 -0.65 -7.83
CA GLU A 100 -11.73 -1.49 -8.83
C GLU A 100 -11.02 -2.84 -8.92
N PHE A 101 -9.68 -2.83 -8.95
CA PHE A 101 -8.87 -4.05 -8.92
C PHE A 101 -9.20 -4.92 -7.70
N ILE A 102 -9.16 -4.37 -6.48
CA ILE A 102 -9.45 -5.10 -5.24
C ILE A 102 -10.86 -5.67 -5.26
N SER A 103 -11.84 -4.96 -5.84
CA SER A 103 -13.23 -5.45 -5.93
C SER A 103 -13.41 -6.63 -6.90
N GLN A 104 -12.50 -6.78 -7.86
CA GLN A 104 -12.50 -7.88 -8.84
C GLN A 104 -11.72 -9.10 -8.36
N VAL A 105 -10.81 -8.93 -7.40
CA VAL A 105 -10.24 -10.07 -6.70
C VAL A 105 -11.39 -10.68 -5.89
N ASP A 106 -12.04 -11.71 -6.46
CA ASP A 106 -13.18 -12.46 -5.89
C ASP A 106 -12.76 -13.18 -4.60
N MET A 107 -12.49 -12.36 -3.61
CA MET A 107 -12.18 -12.77 -2.27
C MET A 107 -13.48 -12.59 -1.53
N GLU A 108 -13.95 -13.64 -0.90
CA GLU A 108 -14.77 -13.48 0.29
C GLU A 108 -13.91 -12.65 1.27
N THR A 109 -14.02 -11.32 1.20
CA THR A 109 -13.12 -10.44 1.93
C THR A 109 -13.50 -10.55 3.41
N ASP A 110 -12.70 -11.27 4.19
CA ASP A 110 -12.88 -11.39 5.65
C ASP A 110 -12.72 -10.05 6.39
N LEU A 111 -12.27 -8.99 5.70
CA LEU A 111 -12.18 -7.66 6.28
C LEU A 111 -13.56 -7.01 6.41
N PRO A 112 -13.93 -6.51 7.61
CA PRO A 112 -15.13 -5.71 7.78
C PRO A 112 -15.15 -4.51 6.82
N GLN A 113 -16.32 -4.17 6.26
CA GLN A 113 -16.45 -3.06 5.30
C GLN A 113 -15.77 -1.74 5.77
N PRO A 114 -15.90 -1.28 7.04
CA PRO A 114 -15.22 -0.06 7.48
C PRO A 114 -13.68 -0.16 7.43
N VAL A 115 -13.13 -1.36 7.62
CA VAL A 115 -11.70 -1.63 7.50
C VAL A 115 -11.26 -1.54 6.04
N MET A 116 -12.04 -2.13 5.13
CA MET A 116 -11.80 -2.04 3.70
C MET A 116 -11.85 -0.60 3.20
N GLU A 117 -12.87 0.16 3.58
CA GLU A 117 -13.01 1.57 3.23
C GLU A 117 -11.84 2.41 3.75
N GLY A 118 -11.36 2.15 4.97
CA GLY A 118 -10.17 2.79 5.51
C GLY A 118 -8.90 2.48 4.72
N LEU A 119 -8.70 1.21 4.35
CA LEU A 119 -7.58 0.77 3.52
C LEU A 119 -7.59 1.48 2.15
N ILE A 120 -8.73 1.47 1.47
CA ILE A 120 -8.90 2.13 0.17
C ILE A 120 -8.68 3.63 0.30
N ALA A 121 -9.22 4.28 1.33
CA ALA A 121 -9.03 5.72 1.51
C ALA A 121 -7.54 6.10 1.69
N MET A 122 -6.75 5.26 2.38
CA MET A 122 -5.31 5.47 2.51
C MET A 122 -4.58 5.26 1.17
N ILE A 123 -4.99 4.27 0.38
CA ILE A 123 -4.46 4.06 -0.97
C ILE A 123 -4.81 5.25 -1.87
N GLU A 124 -6.06 5.68 -1.97
CA GLU A 124 -6.47 6.76 -2.89
C GLU A 124 -5.79 8.11 -2.58
N SER A 125 -5.39 8.32 -1.33
CA SER A 125 -4.81 9.57 -0.83
C SER A 125 -3.28 9.59 -0.70
N HIS A 126 -2.59 8.48 -0.96
CA HIS A 126 -1.15 8.36 -0.70
C HIS A 126 -0.28 9.31 -1.55
N GLU A 127 -0.80 9.76 -2.70
CA GLU A 127 -0.16 10.71 -3.61
C GLU A 127 -0.24 12.18 -3.16
N TRP A 128 -1.08 12.48 -2.16
CA TRP A 128 -1.27 13.82 -1.61
C TRP A 128 -1.51 14.90 -2.69
N GLU A 129 -0.58 15.84 -2.88
CA GLU A 129 -0.71 16.94 -3.85
C GLU A 129 -0.66 16.44 -5.31
N GLN A 130 -0.19 15.22 -5.53
CA GLN A 130 -0.15 14.56 -6.83
C GLN A 130 -1.37 13.67 -7.08
N SER A 131 -2.29 13.57 -6.12
CA SER A 131 -3.55 12.84 -6.30
C SER A 131 -4.35 13.43 -7.48
N PRO A 132 -5.12 12.59 -8.21
CA PRO A 132 -5.89 13.04 -9.36
C PRO A 132 -7.06 13.98 -8.98
N SER A 133 -7.36 14.13 -7.69
CA SER A 133 -8.41 15.00 -7.17
C SER A 133 -8.04 15.57 -5.81
N LYS A 134 -8.30 16.87 -5.62
CA LYS A 134 -8.14 17.55 -4.32
C LYS A 134 -9.02 16.97 -3.21
N ALA A 135 -10.12 16.32 -3.58
CA ALA A 135 -11.00 15.67 -2.62
C ALA A 135 -10.35 14.44 -1.95
N LEU A 136 -9.31 13.89 -2.57
CA LEU A 136 -8.54 12.76 -2.07
C LEU A 136 -7.34 13.20 -1.23
N GLU A 137 -7.06 14.51 -1.12
CA GLU A 137 -5.94 14.98 -0.31
C GLU A 137 -6.14 14.60 1.16
N PRO A 138 -5.13 13.99 1.80
CA PRO A 138 -5.24 13.52 3.15
C PRO A 138 -5.29 14.70 4.13
N LYS A 139 -6.16 14.60 5.14
CA LYS A 139 -6.28 15.65 6.17
C LYS A 139 -5.28 15.43 7.30
N PRO A 140 -4.60 16.48 7.81
CA PRO A 140 -3.71 16.36 8.96
C PRO A 140 -4.36 15.65 10.14
N GLY A 141 -3.61 14.77 10.80
CA GLY A 141 -4.07 13.98 11.94
C GLY A 141 -4.90 12.74 11.59
N THR A 142 -5.05 12.39 10.32
CA THR A 142 -5.70 11.14 9.88
C THR A 142 -4.66 10.06 9.54
N PRO A 143 -5.03 8.76 9.57
CA PRO A 143 -4.15 7.68 9.09
C PRO A 143 -3.64 7.90 7.67
N ASN A 144 -4.52 8.35 6.77
CA ASN A 144 -4.23 8.72 5.39
C ASN A 144 -3.05 9.70 5.28
N PHE A 145 -3.01 10.69 6.17
CA PHE A 145 -1.94 11.68 6.19
C PHE A 145 -0.59 11.09 6.57
N LEU A 146 -0.54 10.14 7.49
CA LEU A 146 0.71 9.47 7.84
C LEU A 146 1.23 8.60 6.69
N THR A 147 0.34 7.85 6.02
CA THR A 147 0.70 7.06 4.84
C THR A 147 1.24 7.96 3.71
N ALA A 148 0.54 9.05 3.41
CA ALA A 148 0.96 9.99 2.38
C ALA A 148 2.24 10.75 2.76
N LEU A 149 2.43 11.09 4.05
CA LEU A 149 3.66 11.70 4.55
C LEU A 149 4.86 10.76 4.40
N ALA A 150 4.69 9.48 4.72
CA ALA A 150 5.72 8.47 4.49
C ALA A 150 6.07 8.38 3.01
N ASN A 151 5.06 8.33 2.12
CA ASN A 151 5.28 8.33 0.67
C ASN A 151 6.06 9.56 0.20
N ARG A 152 5.67 10.75 0.67
CA ARG A 152 6.34 12.02 0.34
C ARG A 152 7.79 12.04 0.81
N ILE A 153 8.10 11.49 1.98
CA ILE A 153 9.46 11.49 2.53
C ILE A 153 10.42 10.68 1.68
N VAL A 154 9.96 9.54 1.16
CA VAL A 154 10.78 8.67 0.30
C VAL A 154 11.15 9.35 -1.03
N ARG A 155 10.31 10.27 -1.50
CA ARG A 155 10.56 11.06 -2.72
C ARG A 155 11.62 12.15 -2.55
N PHE A 156 12.11 12.39 -1.33
CA PHE A 156 13.19 13.36 -1.13
C PHE A 156 14.54 12.70 -1.35
N ASP A 157 15.24 13.11 -2.41
CA ASP A 157 16.55 12.61 -2.82
C ASP A 157 17.66 12.70 -1.74
N PHE A 158 17.44 13.52 -0.71
CA PHE A 158 18.38 13.70 0.41
C PHE A 158 18.13 12.76 1.59
N VAL A 159 17.03 12.01 1.61
CA VAL A 159 16.72 11.05 2.68
C VAL A 159 17.18 9.67 2.25
N ALA A 160 18.32 9.23 2.77
CA ALA A 160 18.85 7.88 2.48
C ALA A 160 18.08 6.82 3.30
N ILE A 161 17.26 6.02 2.62
CA ILE A 161 16.52 4.91 3.22
C ILE A 161 17.09 3.60 2.69
N THR A 162 17.88 2.92 3.50
CA THR A 162 18.35 1.56 3.19
C THR A 162 17.20 0.59 3.37
N ILE A 163 16.95 -0.31 2.42
CA ILE A 163 15.94 -1.38 2.56
C ILE A 163 16.57 -2.53 3.34
#